data_AF-A0A952STF7-F1
#
_entry.id   AF-A0A952STF7-F1
#
_cell.length_a   1.000
_cell.length_b   1.000
_cell.length_c   1.000
_cell.angle_alpha   90.00
_cell.angle_beta   90.00
_cell.angle_gamma   90.00
#
_symmetry.space_group_name_H-M   'P 1'
#
loop_
_entity.id
_entity.type
_entity.pdbx_description
1 polymer ?
#
loop_
_entity_poly.entity_id
_entity_poly.type
_entity_poly.pdbx_seq_one_letter_code
_entity_poly.pdbx_strand_id
1 'polypeptide(L)'
;MIRHDKVHAICCTGANLEEDLFNLVAQKHYERIPHYRELTVQNEQDLLHRHLNRVTDTCIPEAEAMRRIEAAITTEWAAADEAGVRAFPHQFLYKLLINGRLKEHYQIDPADSWMCAAAERNLPLFVPGWEDSNLGTMYAAHCITGAVRNVYTVRSGVEYMMHLAEWYLKTAKDNSIGFFQIGGGSPVIFLSVSYRC
;
A
#
# COMPACT_ATOMS: atom_id res chain seq x y z
N MET A 1 17.65 2.64 0.36
CA MET A 1 17.71 4.11 0.63
C MET A 1 17.25 4.46 2.03
N ILE A 2 16.05 4.03 2.45
CA ILE A 2 15.51 4.26 3.81
C ILE A 2 16.49 3.84 4.91
N ARG A 3 17.02 2.62 4.83
CA ARG A 3 17.96 2.06 5.83
C ARG A 3 19.28 2.85 5.96
N HIS A 4 19.62 3.67 4.96
CA HIS A 4 20.81 4.53 4.94
C HIS A 4 20.46 6.02 5.19
N ASP A 5 19.29 6.31 5.76
CA ASP A 5 18.89 7.68 6.14
C ASP A 5 18.85 8.66 4.96
N LYS A 6 18.56 8.15 3.74
CA LYS A 6 18.46 8.99 2.53
C LYS A 6 17.03 9.40 2.19
N VAL A 7 16.04 8.67 2.72
CA VAL A 7 14.60 8.90 2.46
C VAL A 7 13.91 9.08 3.80
N HIS A 8 13.20 10.20 3.95
CA HIS A 8 12.57 10.63 5.21
C HIS A 8 11.04 10.69 5.12
N ALA A 9 10.48 10.59 3.91
CA ALA A 9 9.05 10.53 3.65
C ALA A 9 8.82 9.85 2.29
N ILE A 10 7.64 9.25 2.09
CA ILE A 10 7.29 8.57 0.84
C ILE A 10 5.91 9.02 0.39
N CYS A 11 5.78 9.36 -0.89
CA CYS A 11 4.49 9.52 -1.55
C CYS A 11 4.40 8.47 -2.67
N CYS A 12 3.38 7.61 -2.62
CA CYS A 12 3.22 6.49 -3.55
C CYS A 12 1.73 6.21 -3.80
N THR A 13 1.41 5.43 -4.83
CA THR A 13 0.03 5.00 -5.10
C THR A 13 -0.39 3.87 -4.14
N GLY A 14 -1.70 3.61 -4.05
CA GLY A 14 -2.21 2.47 -3.29
C GLY A 14 -1.63 1.13 -3.77
N ALA A 15 -1.55 0.93 -5.09
CA ALA A 15 -0.92 -0.25 -5.70
C ALA A 15 0.56 -0.43 -5.30
N ASN A 16 1.37 0.63 -5.36
CA ASN A 16 2.79 0.53 -4.97
C ASN A 16 2.98 0.22 -3.49
N LEU A 17 2.09 0.76 -2.64
CA LEU A 17 2.06 0.42 -1.23
C LEU A 17 1.82 -1.08 -1.06
N GLU A 18 0.68 -1.60 -1.54
CA GLU A 18 0.30 -3.00 -1.29
C GLU A 18 1.20 -4.04 -1.98
N GLU A 19 1.73 -3.75 -3.17
CA GLU A 19 2.56 -4.70 -3.93
C GLU A 19 3.89 -5.05 -3.24
N ASP A 20 4.47 -4.15 -2.43
CA ASP A 20 5.65 -4.49 -1.62
C ASP A 20 5.33 -5.58 -0.58
N LEU A 21 4.14 -5.51 0.02
CA LEU A 21 3.68 -6.55 0.95
C LEU A 21 3.28 -7.83 0.23
N PHE A 22 2.63 -7.74 -0.94
CA PHE A 22 2.31 -8.92 -1.75
C PHE A 22 3.58 -9.68 -2.11
N ASN A 23 4.63 -8.95 -2.54
CA ASN A 23 5.93 -9.54 -2.81
C ASN A 23 6.50 -10.17 -1.52
N LEU A 24 6.42 -9.47 -0.39
CA LEU A 24 6.91 -9.99 0.89
C LEU A 24 6.28 -11.34 1.29
N VAL A 25 4.98 -11.52 1.06
CA VAL A 25 4.23 -12.70 1.56
C VAL A 25 3.91 -13.77 0.51
N ALA A 26 4.15 -13.50 -0.78
CA ALA A 26 3.69 -14.38 -1.86
C ALA A 26 4.66 -14.53 -3.05
N GLN A 27 5.88 -13.97 -3.00
CA GLN A 27 6.81 -13.96 -4.13
C GLN A 27 7.04 -15.32 -4.80
N LYS A 28 7.12 -16.43 -4.03
CA LYS A 28 7.38 -17.77 -4.56
C LYS A 28 6.23 -18.29 -5.42
N HIS A 29 5.06 -17.69 -5.33
CA HIS A 29 3.89 -18.03 -6.13
C HIS A 29 3.72 -17.10 -7.34
N TYR A 30 4.62 -16.13 -7.55
CA TYR A 30 4.55 -15.25 -8.71
C TYR A 30 4.87 -16.02 -9.98
N GLU A 31 4.12 -15.75 -11.04
CA GLU A 31 4.33 -16.36 -12.34
C GLU A 31 4.82 -15.32 -13.35
N ARG A 32 5.90 -15.63 -14.06
CA ARG A 32 6.42 -14.77 -15.13
C ARG A 32 5.82 -15.17 -16.47
N ILE A 33 5.44 -14.18 -17.25
CA ILE A 33 4.90 -14.32 -18.60
C ILE A 33 5.79 -13.49 -19.54
N PRO A 34 6.91 -14.05 -20.03
CA PRO A 34 7.88 -13.32 -20.85
C PRO A 34 7.27 -12.70 -22.11
N HIS A 35 6.26 -13.35 -22.69
CA HIS A 35 5.60 -12.95 -23.93
C HIS A 35 4.21 -12.32 -23.69
N TYR A 36 4.04 -11.59 -22.58
CA TYR A 36 2.74 -11.04 -22.16
C TYR A 36 2.02 -10.16 -23.19
N ARG A 37 2.75 -9.60 -24.17
CA ARG A 37 2.17 -8.78 -25.26
C ARG A 37 1.52 -9.61 -26.36
N GLU A 38 1.76 -10.92 -26.38
CA GLU A 38 1.31 -11.85 -27.41
C GLU A 38 0.24 -12.83 -26.89
N LEU A 39 -0.33 -12.57 -25.71
CA LEU A 39 -1.35 -13.42 -25.12
C LEU A 39 -2.60 -13.47 -26.01
N THR A 40 -3.09 -14.69 -26.26
CA THR A 40 -4.38 -14.89 -26.92
C THR A 40 -5.53 -14.68 -25.93
N VAL A 41 -6.74 -14.51 -26.46
CA VAL A 41 -7.97 -14.44 -25.63
C VAL A 41 -8.10 -15.64 -24.70
N GLN A 42 -7.76 -16.84 -25.18
CA GLN A 42 -7.82 -18.05 -24.37
C GLN A 42 -6.79 -18.01 -23.24
N ASN A 43 -5.58 -17.50 -23.48
CA ASN A 43 -4.57 -17.41 -22.42
C ASN A 43 -5.00 -16.44 -21.31
N GLU A 44 -5.63 -15.31 -21.65
CA GLU A 44 -6.18 -14.38 -20.65
C GLU A 44 -7.30 -15.05 -19.82
N GLN A 45 -8.16 -15.85 -20.45
CA GLN A 45 -9.18 -16.63 -19.74
C GLN A 45 -8.56 -17.69 -18.82
N ASP A 46 -7.51 -18.38 -19.26
CA ASP A 46 -6.82 -19.38 -18.44
C ASP A 46 -6.18 -18.73 -17.20
N LEU A 47 -5.62 -17.51 -17.32
CA LEU A 47 -5.11 -16.75 -16.18
C LEU A 47 -6.24 -16.37 -15.21
N LEU A 48 -7.38 -15.92 -15.72
CA LEU A 48 -8.56 -15.60 -14.92
C LEU A 48 -9.07 -16.82 -14.15
N HIS A 49 -9.19 -17.98 -14.82
CA HIS A 49 -9.63 -19.24 -14.18
C HIS A 49 -8.70 -19.70 -13.06
N ARG A 50 -7.43 -19.29 -13.11
CA ARG A 50 -6.42 -19.57 -12.09
C ARG A 50 -6.32 -18.48 -11.01
N HIS A 51 -7.16 -17.45 -11.08
CA HIS A 51 -7.17 -16.31 -10.16
C HIS A 51 -5.82 -15.59 -10.07
N LEU A 52 -5.18 -15.40 -11.23
CA LEU A 52 -3.90 -14.71 -11.37
C LEU A 52 -4.12 -13.27 -11.84
N ASN A 53 -3.80 -12.30 -10.98
CA ASN A 53 -3.85 -10.89 -11.32
C ASN A 53 -2.55 -10.50 -12.04
N ARG A 54 -2.64 -10.01 -13.28
CA ARG A 54 -1.48 -9.73 -14.12
C ARG A 54 -1.09 -8.25 -14.10
N VAL A 55 0.17 -7.98 -13.76
CA VAL A 55 0.85 -6.71 -13.97
C VAL A 55 1.90 -6.94 -15.04
N THR A 56 1.62 -6.48 -16.26
CA THR A 56 2.46 -6.71 -17.45
C THR A 56 2.82 -8.18 -17.65
N ASP A 57 4.04 -8.55 -17.31
CA ASP A 57 4.72 -9.83 -17.48
C ASP A 57 4.83 -10.62 -16.16
N THR A 58 4.16 -10.18 -15.11
CA THR A 58 4.15 -10.83 -13.80
C THR A 58 2.71 -11.05 -13.35
N CYS A 59 2.41 -12.27 -12.89
CA CYS A 59 1.14 -12.64 -12.31
C CYS A 59 1.29 -12.82 -10.80
N ILE A 60 0.36 -12.22 -10.07
CA ILE A 60 0.27 -12.23 -8.62
C ILE A 60 -0.98 -13.06 -8.24
N PRO A 61 -0.82 -14.17 -7.52
CA PRO A 61 -1.95 -15.01 -7.11
C PRO A 61 -2.78 -14.33 -6.02
N GLU A 62 -4.09 -14.17 -6.29
CA GLU A 62 -5.01 -13.45 -5.40
C GLU A 62 -5.06 -14.05 -3.99
N ALA A 63 -5.16 -15.39 -3.89
CA ALA A 63 -5.31 -16.09 -2.62
C ALA A 63 -4.07 -15.97 -1.73
N GLU A 64 -2.88 -16.12 -2.31
CA GLU A 64 -1.60 -16.13 -1.60
C GLU A 64 -1.13 -14.72 -1.21
N ALA A 65 -1.51 -13.70 -1.99
CA ALA A 65 -1.09 -12.32 -1.75
C ALA A 65 -2.21 -11.48 -1.12
N MET A 66 -3.26 -11.19 -1.89
CA MET A 66 -4.26 -10.19 -1.54
C MET A 66 -5.18 -10.68 -0.41
N ARG A 67 -5.74 -11.88 -0.53
CA ARG A 67 -6.61 -12.47 0.50
C ARG A 67 -5.90 -12.73 1.81
N ARG A 68 -4.62 -13.11 1.76
CA ARG A 68 -3.78 -13.29 2.94
C ARG A 68 -3.64 -11.99 3.74
N ILE A 69 -3.34 -10.88 3.05
CA ILE A 69 -3.23 -9.57 3.72
C ILE A 69 -4.61 -9.08 4.17
N GLU A 70 -5.65 -9.27 3.35
CA GLU A 70 -7.04 -8.94 3.71
C GLU A 70 -7.47 -9.60 5.02
N ALA A 71 -7.19 -10.90 5.17
CA ALA A 71 -7.51 -11.65 6.38
C ALA A 71 -6.82 -11.08 7.62
N ALA A 72 -5.57 -10.61 7.48
CA ALA A 72 -4.82 -10.00 8.58
C ALA A 72 -5.31 -8.59 8.92
N ILE A 73 -5.59 -7.74 7.91
CA ILE A 73 -5.95 -6.34 8.12
C ILE A 73 -7.40 -6.13 8.54
N THR A 74 -8.32 -7.01 8.13
CA THR A 74 -9.76 -6.87 8.45
C THR A 74 -10.00 -6.83 9.95
N THR A 75 -9.26 -7.60 10.74
CA THR A 75 -9.35 -7.54 12.22
C THR A 75 -8.96 -6.16 12.76
N GLU A 76 -7.94 -5.52 12.16
CA GLU A 76 -7.47 -4.21 12.59
C GLU A 76 -8.45 -3.10 12.22
N TRP A 77 -9.10 -3.20 11.04
CA TRP A 77 -10.15 -2.28 10.64
C TRP A 77 -11.38 -2.38 11.55
N ALA A 78 -11.86 -3.59 11.81
CA ALA A 78 -13.01 -3.81 12.69
C ALA A 78 -12.73 -3.31 14.11
N ALA A 79 -11.55 -3.61 14.67
CA ALA A 79 -11.16 -3.12 16.00
C ALA A 79 -11.05 -1.60 16.06
N ALA A 80 -10.54 -0.96 15.00
CA ALA A 80 -10.47 0.50 14.92
C ALA A 80 -11.87 1.13 14.83
N ASP A 81 -12.77 0.54 14.04
CA ASP A 81 -14.16 0.98 13.93
C ASP A 81 -14.91 0.88 15.27
N GLU A 82 -14.75 -0.25 15.98
CA GLU A 82 -15.34 -0.47 17.30
C GLU A 82 -14.82 0.53 18.33
N ALA A 83 -13.52 0.82 18.30
CA ALA A 83 -12.87 1.77 19.20
C ALA A 83 -13.08 3.25 18.81
N GLY A 84 -13.72 3.53 17.66
CA GLY A 84 -13.83 4.88 17.12
C GLY A 84 -12.48 5.51 16.72
N VAL A 85 -11.46 4.68 16.51
CA VAL A 85 -10.11 5.10 16.12
C VAL A 85 -10.03 5.18 14.61
N ARG A 86 -9.42 6.24 14.10
CA ARG A 86 -9.21 6.47 12.69
C ARG A 86 -7.72 6.52 12.38
N ALA A 87 -7.28 5.83 11.34
CA ALA A 87 -5.88 5.81 10.94
C ALA A 87 -5.73 5.85 9.41
N PHE A 88 -4.56 6.29 8.94
CA PHE A 88 -4.24 6.25 7.52
C PHE A 88 -4.00 4.82 7.04
N PRO A 89 -4.27 4.52 5.76
CA PRO A 89 -4.03 3.20 5.17
C PRO A 89 -2.69 2.56 5.55
N HIS A 90 -1.59 3.29 5.39
CA HIS A 90 -0.25 2.78 5.69
C HIS A 90 -0.04 2.46 7.19
N GLN A 91 -0.75 3.14 8.09
CA GLN A 91 -0.61 2.93 9.53
C GLN A 91 -1.19 1.58 9.96
N PHE A 92 -2.27 1.12 9.32
CA PHE A 92 -2.78 -0.24 9.51
C PHE A 92 -1.77 -1.28 9.05
N LEU A 93 -1.16 -1.08 7.88
CA LEU A 93 -0.14 -1.99 7.35
C LEU A 93 1.13 -2.01 8.21
N TYR A 94 1.58 -0.85 8.70
CA TYR A 94 2.69 -0.74 9.64
C TYR A 94 2.40 -1.53 10.91
N LYS A 95 1.18 -1.41 11.46
CA LYS A 95 0.77 -2.17 12.64
C LYS A 95 0.89 -3.68 12.41
N LEU A 96 0.48 -4.19 11.25
CA LEU A 96 0.62 -5.61 10.91
C LEU A 96 2.10 -6.06 10.88
N LEU A 97 2.95 -5.26 10.25
CA LEU A 97 4.39 -5.53 10.14
C LEU A 97 5.08 -5.49 11.51
N ILE A 98 4.86 -4.44 12.29
CA ILE A 98 5.47 -4.22 13.61
C ILE A 98 5.05 -5.31 14.59
N ASN A 99 3.76 -5.67 14.60
CA ASN A 99 3.24 -6.75 15.45
C ASN A 99 3.61 -8.14 14.93
N GLY A 100 4.28 -8.23 13.78
CA GLY A 100 4.73 -9.48 13.19
C GLY A 100 3.60 -10.40 12.70
N ARG A 101 2.39 -9.87 12.47
CA ARG A 101 1.22 -10.68 12.04
C ARG A 101 1.39 -11.36 10.69
N LEU A 102 2.35 -10.91 9.88
CA LEU A 102 2.65 -11.46 8.56
C LEU A 102 3.94 -12.29 8.52
N LYS A 103 4.72 -12.35 9.62
CA LYS A 103 6.08 -12.93 9.63
C LYS A 103 6.13 -14.39 9.20
N GLU A 104 5.14 -15.19 9.59
CA GLU A 104 5.06 -16.61 9.20
C GLU A 104 4.90 -16.81 7.69
N HIS A 105 4.45 -15.79 6.97
CA HIS A 105 4.23 -15.85 5.54
C HIS A 105 5.36 -15.24 4.72
N TYR A 106 6.42 -14.71 5.35
CA TYR A 106 7.50 -14.05 4.60
C TYR A 106 8.21 -15.03 3.66
N GLN A 107 8.29 -14.64 2.39
CA GLN A 107 8.87 -15.47 1.32
C GLN A 107 10.18 -14.92 0.76
N ILE A 108 10.46 -13.64 0.99
CA ILE A 108 11.72 -12.95 0.68
C ILE A 108 12.37 -12.43 1.98
N ASP A 109 13.61 -11.97 1.88
CA ASP A 109 14.26 -11.28 2.99
C ASP A 109 13.50 -9.97 3.31
N PRO A 110 13.05 -9.73 4.55
CA PRO A 110 12.45 -8.44 4.95
C PRO A 110 13.36 -7.23 4.68
N ALA A 111 14.67 -7.45 4.55
CA ALA A 111 15.64 -6.44 4.10
C ALA A 111 15.37 -5.95 2.66
N ASP A 112 14.66 -6.73 1.84
CA ASP A 112 14.28 -6.37 0.47
C ASP A 112 12.89 -5.69 0.39
N SER A 113 12.12 -5.68 1.48
CA SER A 113 10.88 -4.90 1.59
C SER A 113 11.20 -3.46 2.01
N TRP A 114 10.72 -2.50 1.23
CA TRP A 114 10.84 -1.08 1.59
C TRP A 114 9.82 -0.70 2.66
N MET A 115 8.65 -1.33 2.69
CA MET A 115 7.62 -1.04 3.68
C MET A 115 8.03 -1.53 5.08
N CYS A 116 8.73 -2.66 5.18
CA CYS A 116 9.34 -3.10 6.44
C CYS A 116 10.29 -2.02 6.98
N ALA A 117 11.20 -1.51 6.14
CA ALA A 117 12.12 -0.44 6.54
C ALA A 117 11.40 0.84 6.95
N ALA A 118 10.33 1.19 6.23
CA ALA A 118 9.56 2.39 6.47
C ALA A 118 8.74 2.28 7.77
N ALA A 119 8.17 1.10 8.07
CA ALA A 119 7.44 0.80 9.30
C ALA A 119 8.37 0.81 10.52
N GLU A 120 9.54 0.18 10.43
CA GLU A 120 10.55 0.16 11.52
C GLU A 120 11.01 1.57 11.91
N ARG A 121 11.12 2.48 10.94
CA ARG A 121 11.51 3.88 11.15
C ARG A 121 10.32 4.82 11.34
N ASN A 122 9.10 4.29 11.30
CA ASN A 122 7.84 5.04 11.35
C ASN A 122 7.85 6.26 10.40
N LEU A 123 8.22 6.03 9.14
CA LEU A 123 8.29 7.11 8.15
C LEU A 123 6.88 7.65 7.83
N PRO A 124 6.73 8.96 7.62
CA PRO A 124 5.52 9.54 7.10
C PRO A 124 5.29 9.09 5.65
N LEU A 125 4.10 8.56 5.38
CA LEU A 125 3.64 8.15 4.06
C LEU A 125 2.43 8.96 3.63
N PHE A 126 2.33 9.20 2.32
CA PHE A 126 1.23 9.90 1.68
C PHE A 126 0.75 9.08 0.49
N VAL A 127 -0.47 8.56 0.58
CA VAL A 127 -1.00 7.59 -0.39
C VAL A 127 -2.27 8.15 -1.03
N PRO A 128 -2.14 9.06 -2.01
CA PRO A 128 -3.29 9.60 -2.73
C PRO A 128 -4.09 8.50 -3.42
N GLY A 129 -5.42 8.59 -3.33
CA GLY A 129 -6.31 7.69 -4.04
C GLY A 129 -6.13 6.24 -3.62
N TRP A 130 -5.83 5.98 -2.34
CA TRP A 130 -5.64 4.61 -1.86
C TRP A 130 -6.86 3.72 -2.13
N GLU A 131 -8.06 4.28 -2.19
CA GLU A 131 -9.29 3.58 -2.56
C GLU A 131 -9.19 2.90 -3.95
N ASP A 132 -8.36 3.42 -4.85
CA ASP A 132 -8.01 2.83 -6.15
C ASP A 132 -6.88 1.80 -6.00
N SER A 133 -7.09 0.80 -5.13
CA SER A 133 -6.18 -0.32 -4.88
C SER A 133 -6.95 -1.59 -4.50
N ASN A 134 -6.27 -2.73 -4.44
CA ASN A 134 -6.89 -4.00 -4.04
C ASN A 134 -7.41 -3.90 -2.60
N LEU A 135 -6.58 -3.43 -1.67
CA LEU A 135 -6.99 -3.27 -0.28
C LEU A 135 -8.05 -2.17 -0.10
N GLY A 136 -8.01 -1.12 -0.92
CA GLY A 136 -9.05 -0.08 -0.97
C GLY A 136 -10.42 -0.66 -1.38
N THR A 137 -10.43 -1.48 -2.43
CA THR A 137 -11.63 -2.17 -2.92
C THR A 137 -12.17 -3.17 -1.88
N MET A 138 -11.27 -3.93 -1.24
CA MET A 138 -11.63 -4.85 -0.16
C MET A 138 -12.24 -4.10 1.03
N TYR A 139 -11.64 -3.00 1.45
CA TYR A 139 -12.18 -2.16 2.54
C TYR A 139 -13.58 -1.65 2.22
N ALA A 140 -13.83 -1.20 0.98
CA ALA A 140 -15.17 -0.82 0.55
C ALA A 140 -16.17 -2.00 0.65
N ALA A 141 -15.75 -3.22 0.29
CA ALA A 141 -16.59 -4.41 0.46
C ALA A 141 -16.90 -4.70 1.94
N HIS A 142 -15.94 -4.53 2.85
CA HIS A 142 -16.16 -4.64 4.31
C HIS A 142 -17.10 -3.56 4.85
N CYS A 143 -17.08 -2.37 4.26
CA CYS A 143 -18.07 -1.32 4.59
C CYS A 143 -19.47 -1.69 4.09
N ILE A 144 -19.59 -2.21 2.87
CA ILE A 144 -20.87 -2.62 2.27
C ILE A 144 -21.52 -3.75 3.07
N THR A 145 -20.73 -4.71 3.56
CA THR A 145 -21.22 -5.84 4.36
C THR A 145 -21.50 -5.47 5.82
N GLY A 146 -21.12 -4.27 6.26
CA GLY A 146 -21.30 -3.80 7.63
C GLY A 146 -20.27 -4.33 8.63
N ALA A 147 -19.22 -5.02 8.16
CA ALA A 147 -18.10 -5.46 9.01
C ALA A 147 -17.29 -4.27 9.54
N VAL A 148 -17.23 -3.18 8.77
CA VAL A 148 -16.75 -1.86 9.20
C VAL A 148 -17.91 -0.88 9.02
N ARG A 149 -18.37 -0.21 10.09
CA ARG A 149 -19.58 0.61 10.01
C ARG A 149 -19.29 2.03 9.54
N ASN A 150 -18.13 2.57 9.88
CA ASN A 150 -17.71 3.91 9.51
C ASN A 150 -16.69 3.86 8.37
N VAL A 151 -17.08 4.31 7.18
CA VAL A 151 -16.17 4.42 6.02
C VAL A 151 -14.92 5.25 6.32
N TYR A 152 -14.99 6.18 7.27
CA TYR A 152 -13.89 7.04 7.67
C TYR A 152 -12.95 6.42 8.73
N THR A 153 -13.16 5.17 9.14
CA THR A 153 -12.22 4.41 9.99
C THR A 153 -10.83 4.35 9.34
N VAL A 154 -10.78 4.14 8.03
CA VAL A 154 -9.62 4.47 7.21
C VAL A 154 -9.73 5.92 6.73
N ARG A 155 -8.70 6.72 7.02
CA ARG A 155 -8.66 8.15 6.66
C ARG A 155 -8.51 8.36 5.15
N SER A 156 -9.08 9.46 4.66
CA SER A 156 -9.23 9.76 3.23
C SER A 156 -7.99 10.36 2.56
N GLY A 157 -7.99 10.40 1.22
CA GLY A 157 -6.97 11.09 0.43
C GLY A 157 -6.86 12.60 0.72
N VAL A 158 -7.97 13.28 1.03
CA VAL A 158 -7.95 14.71 1.41
C VAL A 158 -7.23 14.89 2.75
N GLU A 159 -7.45 14.00 3.70
CA GLU A 159 -6.73 14.04 4.98
C GLU A 159 -5.22 13.80 4.79
N TYR A 160 -4.83 12.95 3.85
CA TYR A 160 -3.42 12.82 3.47
C TYR A 160 -2.86 14.13 2.90
N MET A 161 -3.64 14.92 2.13
CA MET A 161 -3.17 16.19 1.55
C MET A 161 -2.88 17.19 2.65
N MET A 162 -3.80 17.30 3.61
CA MET A 162 -3.63 18.16 4.78
C MET A 162 -2.41 17.72 5.60
N HIS A 163 -2.27 16.41 5.84
CA HIS A 163 -1.14 15.87 6.59
C HIS A 163 0.20 16.08 5.88
N LEU A 164 0.23 15.99 4.55
CA LEU A 164 1.41 16.30 3.75
C LEU A 164 1.79 17.78 3.89
N ALA A 165 0.83 18.69 3.76
CA ALA A 165 1.07 20.13 3.90
C ALA A 165 1.61 20.45 5.29
N GLU A 166 1.00 19.90 6.35
CA GLU A 166 1.47 20.04 7.73
C GLU A 166 2.90 19.52 7.91
N TRP A 167 3.18 18.31 7.42
CA TRP A 167 4.52 17.70 7.50
C TRP A 167 5.55 18.55 6.76
N TYR A 168 5.23 19.01 5.55
CA TYR A 168 6.11 19.83 4.74
C TYR A 168 6.43 21.16 5.42
N LEU A 169 5.41 21.91 5.84
CA LEU A 169 5.56 23.20 6.51
C LEU A 169 6.34 23.08 7.82
N LYS A 170 6.14 21.99 8.56
CA LYS A 170 6.91 21.73 9.79
C LYS A 170 8.37 21.43 9.49
N THR A 171 8.64 20.57 8.50
CA THR A 171 10.00 20.12 8.16
C THR A 171 10.82 21.22 7.50
N ALA A 172 10.19 22.01 6.63
CA ALA A 172 10.82 23.10 5.88
C ALA A 172 11.33 24.25 6.75
N LYS A 173 10.87 24.36 8.01
CA LYS A 173 11.37 25.37 8.96
C LYS A 173 12.84 25.17 9.29
N ASP A 174 13.23 23.91 9.47
CA ASP A 174 14.56 23.55 9.99
C ASP A 174 15.44 22.87 8.94
N ASN A 175 14.87 22.43 7.81
CA ASN A 175 15.58 21.63 6.81
C ASN A 175 15.17 21.98 5.37
N SER A 176 16.11 21.91 4.43
CA SER A 176 15.78 21.92 3.00
C SER A 176 15.13 20.60 2.58
N ILE A 177 14.06 20.66 1.79
CA ILE A 177 13.35 19.48 1.28
C ILE A 177 13.71 19.27 -0.19
N GLY A 178 14.12 18.04 -0.53
CA GLY A 178 14.38 17.62 -1.91
C GLY A 178 13.42 16.51 -2.33
N PHE A 179 12.96 16.55 -3.58
CA PHE A 179 12.09 15.53 -4.16
C PHE A 179 12.88 14.62 -5.09
N PHE A 180 12.88 13.32 -4.81
CA PHE A 180 13.40 12.29 -5.71
C PHE A 180 12.21 11.52 -6.30
N GLN A 181 11.92 11.78 -7.57
CA GLN A 181 10.73 11.27 -8.24
C GLN A 181 11.12 10.18 -9.26
N ILE A 182 10.42 9.05 -9.18
CA ILE A 182 10.47 7.99 -10.18
C ILE A 182 9.05 7.82 -10.73
N GLY A 183 8.88 8.03 -12.03
CA GLY A 183 7.56 8.00 -12.68
C GLY A 183 6.77 9.29 -12.54
N GLY A 184 5.44 9.20 -12.69
CA GLY A 184 4.49 10.32 -12.70
C GLY A 184 3.21 10.00 -11.92
N GLY A 185 2.08 10.58 -12.33
CA GLY A 185 0.76 10.22 -11.82
C GLY A 185 0.34 10.94 -10.54
N SER A 186 -0.61 10.35 -9.81
CA SER A 186 -1.23 10.96 -8.63
C SER A 186 -0.24 11.37 -7.53
N PRO A 187 0.86 10.65 -7.23
CA PRO A 187 1.82 11.09 -6.21
C PRO A 187 2.44 12.46 -6.54
N VAL A 188 2.74 12.73 -7.80
CA VAL A 188 3.37 13.99 -8.23
C VAL A 188 2.40 15.17 -8.08
N ILE A 189 1.14 14.97 -8.51
CA ILE A 189 0.08 15.96 -8.35
C ILE A 189 -0.15 16.25 -6.87
N PHE A 190 -0.11 15.21 -6.03
CA PHE A 190 -0.30 15.34 -4.60
C PHE A 190 0.77 16.18 -3.92
N LEU A 191 2.03 16.00 -4.33
CA LEU A 191 3.14 16.84 -3.88
C LEU A 191 2.97 18.31 -4.30
N SER A 192 2.16 18.63 -5.31
CA SER A 192 1.91 20.04 -5.67
C SER A 192 1.19 20.82 -4.56
N VAL A 193 0.48 20.14 -3.65
CA VAL A 193 -0.22 20.76 -2.51
C VAL A 193 0.78 21.43 -1.57
N SER A 194 1.97 20.86 -1.38
CA SER A 194 2.97 21.44 -0.48
C SER A 194 3.52 22.79 -0.95
N TYR A 195 3.36 23.13 -2.23
CA TYR A 195 3.77 24.43 -2.78
C TYR A 195 2.67 25.48 -2.74
N ARG A 196 1.45 25.11 -2.35
CA ARG A 196 0.27 26.00 -2.32
C ARG A 196 -0.09 26.50 -0.93
N CYS A 197 0.67 26.10 0.09
CA CYS A 197 0.44 26.41 1.50
C CYS A 197 1.62 27.17 2.09
#